data_AF-A0AAE8MXH1-F1
#
_entry.id   AF-A0AAE8MXH1-F1
#
_cell.length_a   1.000
_cell.length_b   1.000
_cell.length_c   1.000
_cell.angle_alpha   90.00
_cell.angle_beta   90.00
_cell.angle_gamma   90.00
#
_symmetry.space_group_name_H-M   'P 1'
#
loop_
_entity.id
_entity.type
_entity.pdbx_description
1 polymer ?
#
loop_
_entity_poly.entity_id
_entity_poly.type
_entity_poly.pdbx_seq_one_letter_code
_entity_poly.pdbx_strand_id
1 'polypeptide(L)'
;MAPLVDLFLAVLTTGIVILVAATIVGRQPAKNLQTKPPTSRADDIPVDHADTVNNNTKENIEPDASLRESAVAKKLQTKTLTFRVDDIPVDHDEAALKHNLKGIIEGDASLCEAAATLTHHSFVPKDKNYICATVSIKVPVSADGLSSRLREAGTGYPYTYSCVFDGITPLHVSPSGAHVDIIAVPGLGSHPLGSWKSPTGNKVWLRDFLPKDLHNIRVLLYGYDTTLPESYSKQTIKDLGRTFLEQIIAFRTRDGTSYRPIILIGHSLGGLVIKEALVRACRKSNDEDSKLSRAAYGLVFFGVPHLGLRNEQLRAVVDGQPNKALIDELLADKDSEPCSFLQRLAEQFAENCNGKYRAVSFFERKLSPTVEFRDGQWRKTGTPSLLVTEKSATNTGLVAGADEVNIAFNTDHSGLVKYDSSSQGDYTIVRERLRRLVEEAGPEVSRRFAEHRVFMWASLVAERVLQLIREGESRARIEKEIKRIPPTLEGLYSEIIQGAKDPTSTLRLMEWICFSLRPLTPDELRWAMAVGPDCTESSLDECEASDDFIASDKADTRIKVLACGLAEISIRWTMLPLYTADFPGVVFATLGWLYDLTTNHFT
;
A
#
# COMPACT_ATOMS: atom_id res chain seq x y z
N MET A 1 4.73 22.60 32.43
CA MET A 1 6.13 23.07 32.54
C MET A 1 6.93 22.24 33.56
N ALA A 2 6.65 22.26 34.87
CA ALA A 2 7.32 21.38 35.84
C ALA A 2 7.20 19.86 35.53
N PRO A 3 6.02 19.29 35.22
CA PRO A 3 5.90 17.86 34.95
C PRO A 3 6.52 17.41 33.62
N LEU A 4 6.76 18.33 32.67
CA LEU A 4 7.38 18.03 31.36
C LEU A 4 8.90 17.96 31.46
N VAL A 5 9.49 18.81 32.30
CA VAL A 5 10.92 18.79 32.63
C VAL A 5 11.25 17.58 33.49
N ASP A 6 10.40 17.25 34.47
CA ASP A 6 10.56 16.05 35.30
C ASP A 6 10.35 14.75 34.49
N LEU A 7 9.41 14.72 33.54
CA LEU A 7 9.23 13.61 32.59
C LEU A 7 10.44 13.48 31.64
N PHE A 8 11.00 14.60 31.16
CA PHE A 8 12.19 14.60 30.32
C PHE A 8 13.45 14.12 31.07
N LEU A 9 13.65 14.57 32.31
CA LEU A 9 14.71 14.08 33.20
C LEU A 9 14.51 12.61 33.60
N ALA A 10 13.28 12.16 33.81
CA ALA A 10 12.96 10.75 34.08
C ALA A 10 13.19 9.85 32.85
N VAL A 11 12.86 10.32 31.65
CA VAL A 11 13.14 9.60 30.39
C VAL A 11 14.65 9.58 30.09
N LEU A 12 15.39 10.65 30.40
CA LEU A 12 16.85 10.67 30.28
C LEU A 12 17.55 9.73 31.27
N THR A 13 17.11 9.70 32.54
CA THR A 13 17.69 8.79 33.54
C THR A 13 17.37 7.32 33.23
N THR A 14 16.18 7.03 32.72
CA THR A 14 15.79 5.66 32.32
C THR A 14 16.47 5.26 30.99
N GLY A 15 16.60 6.18 30.04
CA GLY A 15 17.25 5.96 28.74
C GLY A 15 18.76 5.79 28.83
N ILE A 16 19.44 6.50 29.74
CA ILE A 16 20.87 6.30 30.03
C ILE A 16 21.11 4.92 30.65
N VAL A 17 20.22 4.43 31.52
CA VAL A 17 20.34 3.09 32.12
C VAL A 17 20.19 2.00 31.06
N ILE A 18 19.31 2.17 30.06
CA ILE A 18 19.14 1.24 28.94
C ILE A 18 20.35 1.27 27.99
N LEU A 19 20.88 2.46 27.66
CA LEU A 19 22.06 2.60 26.80
C LEU A 19 23.31 2.00 27.47
N VAL A 20 23.49 2.22 28.78
CA VAL A 20 24.60 1.69 29.56
C VAL A 20 24.49 0.17 29.71
N ALA A 21 23.30 -0.37 29.96
CA ALA A 21 23.07 -1.82 30.01
C ALA A 21 23.38 -2.52 28.67
N ALA A 22 23.01 -1.91 27.54
CA ALA A 22 23.32 -2.44 26.20
C ALA A 22 24.83 -2.45 25.91
N THR A 23 25.58 -1.44 26.38
CA THR A 23 27.05 -1.42 26.26
C THR A 23 27.79 -2.36 27.21
N ILE A 24 27.21 -2.72 28.36
CA ILE A 24 27.82 -3.65 29.32
C ILE A 24 27.61 -5.11 28.90
N VAL A 25 26.45 -5.45 28.32
CA VAL A 25 26.18 -6.81 27.81
C VAL A 25 26.97 -7.13 26.54
N GLY A 26 27.35 -6.11 25.75
CA GLY A 26 28.17 -6.26 24.53
C GLY A 26 29.68 -6.50 24.74
N ARG A 27 30.16 -6.64 25.98
CA ARG A 27 31.58 -6.90 26.28
C ARG A 27 31.75 -8.14 27.17
N GLN A 28 31.59 -9.33 26.59
CA GLN A 28 32.29 -10.52 27.07
C GLN A 28 33.22 -11.06 25.96
N PRO A 29 34.51 -11.29 26.23
CA PRO A 29 35.45 -11.76 25.23
C PRO A 29 35.27 -13.26 24.95
N ALA A 30 35.15 -13.60 23.68
CA ALA A 30 35.10 -14.97 23.19
C ALA A 30 36.42 -15.71 23.50
N LYS A 31 36.32 -16.88 24.14
CA LYS A 31 37.44 -17.81 24.32
C LYS A 31 37.59 -18.69 23.07
N ASN A 32 38.81 -18.71 22.54
CA ASN A 32 39.30 -19.58 21.48
C ASN A 32 39.02 -21.07 21.77
N LEU A 33 38.53 -21.80 20.76
CA LEU A 33 38.78 -23.24 20.65
C LEU A 33 39.18 -23.59 19.20
N GLN A 34 40.33 -24.24 19.09
CA GLN A 34 40.99 -24.71 17.88
C GLN A 34 40.20 -25.85 17.20
N THR A 35 40.28 -25.94 15.87
CA THR A 35 40.05 -27.19 15.15
C THR A 35 41.12 -27.43 14.07
N LYS A 36 41.57 -28.68 13.98
CA LYS A 36 42.54 -29.26 13.02
C LYS A 36 41.77 -29.93 11.85
N PRO A 37 42.43 -30.25 10.72
CA PRO A 37 41.80 -30.63 9.44
C PRO A 37 41.76 -32.14 9.17
N PRO A 38 41.05 -32.57 8.12
CA PRO A 38 41.58 -33.55 7.12
C PRO A 38 41.29 -33.11 5.65
N THR A 39 42.23 -33.15 4.68
CA THR A 39 42.57 -34.26 3.72
C THR A 39 41.36 -34.91 3.03
N SER A 40 41.26 -35.23 1.72
CA SER A 40 42.08 -35.11 0.50
C SER A 40 41.31 -35.79 -0.67
N ARG A 41 41.58 -35.38 -1.93
CA ARG A 41 41.39 -36.07 -3.25
C ARG A 41 39.94 -36.36 -3.73
N ALA A 42 39.51 -35.93 -4.92
CA ALA A 42 39.88 -36.31 -6.31
C ALA A 42 39.44 -37.76 -6.60
N ASP A 43 38.64 -38.07 -7.64
CA ASP A 43 38.95 -37.95 -9.07
C ASP A 43 37.69 -38.09 -9.98
N ASP A 44 37.86 -37.61 -11.22
CA ASP A 44 37.39 -38.10 -12.53
C ASP A 44 36.00 -37.80 -13.17
N ILE A 45 36.14 -37.08 -14.30
CA ILE A 45 35.35 -36.87 -15.54
C ILE A 45 35.42 -38.22 -16.35
N PRO A 46 34.61 -38.58 -17.41
CA PRO A 46 34.10 -37.66 -18.42
C PRO A 46 32.80 -37.96 -19.21
N VAL A 47 32.45 -36.89 -19.94
CA VAL A 47 31.73 -36.72 -21.21
C VAL A 47 31.97 -37.86 -22.22
N ASP A 48 30.92 -38.31 -22.94
CA ASP A 48 30.96 -38.35 -24.41
C ASP A 48 29.57 -38.43 -25.09
N HIS A 49 29.56 -37.92 -26.32
CA HIS A 49 28.53 -37.84 -27.34
C HIS A 49 28.08 -39.20 -27.90
N ALA A 50 26.89 -39.26 -28.51
CA ALA A 50 26.72 -39.73 -29.89
C ALA A 50 25.27 -39.65 -30.42
N ASP A 51 25.22 -39.26 -31.68
CA ASP A 51 24.14 -39.01 -32.62
C ASP A 51 23.21 -40.18 -33.03
N THR A 52 22.10 -39.76 -33.66
CA THR A 52 21.55 -40.20 -34.96
C THR A 52 20.40 -41.24 -35.11
N VAL A 53 19.42 -40.80 -35.93
CA VAL A 53 18.64 -41.49 -36.99
C VAL A 53 17.21 -42.01 -36.69
N ASN A 54 16.24 -41.17 -37.14
CA ASN A 54 15.21 -41.40 -38.17
C ASN A 54 14.26 -42.61 -38.11
N ASN A 55 12.93 -42.37 -38.12
CA ASN A 55 12.08 -42.66 -39.29
C ASN A 55 10.60 -42.28 -39.12
N ASN A 56 10.02 -41.88 -40.25
CA ASN A 56 8.63 -41.52 -40.52
C ASN A 56 7.60 -42.63 -40.26
N THR A 57 6.40 -42.21 -39.83
CA THR A 57 5.15 -42.68 -40.45
C THR A 57 4.08 -41.59 -40.37
N LYS A 58 3.67 -41.12 -41.55
CA LYS A 58 2.46 -40.30 -41.78
C LYS A 58 1.25 -41.24 -41.81
N GLU A 59 0.22 -40.95 -41.04
CA GLU A 59 -1.14 -41.39 -41.36
C GLU A 59 -2.04 -40.17 -41.51
N ASN A 60 -2.63 -40.09 -42.71
CA ASN A 60 -3.62 -39.12 -43.13
C ASN A 60 -4.96 -39.41 -42.44
N ILE A 61 -5.55 -38.41 -41.80
CA ILE A 61 -6.98 -38.40 -41.48
C ILE A 61 -7.54 -37.09 -42.04
N GLU A 62 -8.31 -37.19 -43.12
CA GLU A 62 -9.13 -36.09 -43.64
C GLU A 62 -10.21 -35.71 -42.61
N PRO A 63 -10.47 -34.42 -42.34
CA PRO A 63 -11.58 -34.02 -41.48
C PRO A 63 -12.89 -34.04 -42.28
N ASP A 64 -13.78 -34.93 -41.85
CA ASP A 64 -15.18 -35.07 -42.28
C ASP A 64 -15.92 -33.72 -42.24
N ALA A 65 -16.46 -33.33 -43.39
CA ALA A 65 -17.15 -32.07 -43.65
C ALA A 65 -18.61 -32.02 -43.12
N SER A 66 -19.00 -32.94 -42.23
CA SER A 66 -20.37 -33.03 -41.69
C SER A 66 -20.57 -32.46 -40.27
N LEU A 67 -19.53 -31.93 -39.61
CA LEU A 67 -19.61 -31.33 -38.26
C LEU A 67 -19.75 -29.79 -38.23
N ARG A 68 -20.12 -29.15 -39.35
CA ARG A 68 -20.24 -27.68 -39.45
C ARG A 68 -21.65 -27.10 -39.26
N GLU A 69 -22.68 -27.89 -38.95
CA GLU A 69 -24.07 -27.38 -38.85
C GLU A 69 -24.77 -27.59 -37.50
N SER A 70 -24.05 -27.67 -36.38
CA SER A 70 -24.69 -27.59 -35.04
C SER A 70 -24.02 -26.66 -34.03
N ALA A 71 -23.28 -25.64 -34.51
CA ALA A 71 -22.96 -24.49 -33.69
C ALA A 71 -24.23 -23.63 -33.49
N VAL A 72 -25.12 -24.09 -32.62
CA VAL A 72 -26.20 -23.28 -32.06
C VAL A 72 -25.52 -22.05 -31.44
N ALA A 73 -25.72 -20.88 -32.05
CA ALA A 73 -25.29 -19.60 -31.50
C ALA A 73 -25.85 -19.51 -30.07
N LYS A 74 -24.99 -19.69 -29.05
CA LYS A 74 -25.33 -19.37 -27.66
C LYS A 74 -25.60 -17.87 -27.62
N LYS A 75 -26.88 -17.48 -27.75
CA LYS A 75 -27.33 -16.10 -27.58
C LYS A 75 -26.83 -15.62 -26.22
N LEU A 76 -25.85 -14.70 -26.20
CA LEU A 76 -25.30 -14.20 -24.96
C LEU A 76 -26.44 -13.60 -24.14
N GLN A 77 -26.62 -14.08 -22.92
CA GLN A 77 -27.66 -13.58 -22.03
C GLN A 77 -27.35 -12.12 -21.66
N THR A 78 -28.31 -11.22 -21.85
CA THR A 78 -28.18 -9.82 -21.43
C THR A 78 -27.92 -9.75 -19.93
N LYS A 79 -26.84 -9.07 -19.52
CA LYS A 79 -26.43 -8.91 -18.12
C LYS A 79 -26.19 -7.43 -17.82
N THR A 80 -26.41 -7.04 -16.57
CA THR A 80 -25.94 -5.72 -16.10
C THR A 80 -24.45 -5.82 -15.78
N LEU A 81 -23.63 -5.06 -16.49
CA LEU A 81 -22.22 -4.88 -16.19
C LEU A 81 -22.03 -3.52 -15.53
N THR A 82 -21.05 -3.41 -14.64
CA THR A 82 -20.57 -2.13 -14.11
C THR A 82 -19.14 -1.95 -14.60
N PHE A 83 -18.81 -0.77 -15.09
CA PHE A 83 -17.47 -0.40 -15.50
C PHE A 83 -17.05 0.90 -14.82
N ARG A 84 -15.73 1.04 -14.63
CA ARG A 84 -15.07 2.25 -14.20
C ARG A 84 -14.75 3.11 -15.42
N VAL A 85 -15.00 4.40 -15.30
CA VAL A 85 -14.51 5.42 -16.24
C VAL A 85 -13.47 6.24 -15.49
N ASP A 86 -12.25 6.22 -16.00
CA ASP A 86 -11.10 6.94 -15.46
C ASP A 86 -10.76 8.12 -16.38
N ASP A 87 -9.82 8.96 -15.91
CA ASP A 87 -9.21 10.06 -16.67
C ASP A 87 -10.22 11.10 -17.15
N ILE A 88 -11.34 11.25 -16.42
CA ILE A 88 -12.30 12.33 -16.65
C ILE A 88 -11.67 13.63 -16.14
N PRO A 89 -11.48 14.67 -16.98
CA PRO A 89 -10.93 15.94 -16.53
C PRO A 89 -11.77 16.59 -15.42
N VAL A 90 -11.13 17.26 -14.45
CA VAL A 90 -11.83 17.91 -13.31
C VAL A 90 -12.74 19.06 -13.69
N ASP A 91 -12.54 19.66 -14.87
CA ASP A 91 -13.41 20.69 -15.45
C ASP A 91 -14.66 20.12 -16.13
N HIS A 92 -14.75 18.79 -16.32
CA HIS A 92 -15.98 18.14 -16.74
C HIS A 92 -16.91 17.93 -15.55
N ASP A 93 -18.19 18.27 -15.73
CA ASP A 93 -19.24 17.92 -14.78
C ASP A 93 -19.87 16.55 -15.08
N GLU A 94 -20.70 16.07 -14.15
CA GLU A 94 -21.36 14.76 -14.30
C GLU A 94 -22.35 14.75 -15.49
N ALA A 95 -22.91 15.90 -15.88
CA ALA A 95 -23.84 16.01 -16.99
C ALA A 95 -23.12 15.87 -18.35
N ALA A 96 -21.94 16.46 -18.49
CA ALA A 96 -21.05 16.30 -19.64
C ALA A 96 -20.62 14.84 -19.79
N LEU A 97 -20.23 14.17 -18.69
CA LEU A 97 -19.92 12.74 -18.73
C LEU A 97 -21.13 11.91 -19.21
N LYS A 98 -22.31 12.16 -18.65
CA LYS A 98 -23.56 11.46 -19.03
C LYS A 98 -23.85 11.63 -20.52
N HIS A 99 -23.74 12.85 -21.03
CA HIS A 99 -23.96 13.18 -22.43
C HIS A 99 -22.96 12.44 -23.33
N ASN A 100 -21.67 12.54 -23.00
CA ASN A 100 -20.59 11.95 -23.80
C ASN A 100 -20.68 10.42 -23.82
N LEU A 101 -20.85 9.77 -22.66
CA LEU A 101 -21.01 8.31 -22.60
C LEU A 101 -22.23 7.83 -23.38
N LYS A 102 -23.34 8.57 -23.31
CA LYS A 102 -24.53 8.25 -24.10
C LYS A 102 -24.21 8.29 -25.60
N GLY A 103 -23.55 9.35 -26.08
CA GLY A 103 -23.13 9.48 -27.47
C GLY A 103 -22.16 8.37 -27.91
N ILE A 104 -21.17 8.02 -27.07
CA ILE A 104 -20.23 6.91 -27.33
C ILE A 104 -20.97 5.59 -27.51
N ILE A 105 -21.92 5.31 -26.61
CA ILE A 105 -22.68 4.04 -26.62
C ILE A 105 -23.65 3.99 -27.80
N GLU A 106 -24.32 5.10 -28.13
CA GLU A 106 -25.21 5.22 -29.29
C GLU A 106 -24.44 5.10 -30.62
N GLY A 107 -23.16 5.49 -30.63
CA GLY A 107 -22.27 5.34 -31.79
C GLY A 107 -21.85 3.89 -32.09
N ASP A 108 -21.93 2.96 -31.13
CA ASP A 108 -21.66 1.54 -31.36
C ASP A 108 -22.97 0.80 -31.67
N ALA A 109 -23.08 0.23 -32.87
CA ALA A 109 -24.28 -0.45 -33.36
C ALA A 109 -24.74 -1.63 -32.47
N SER A 110 -23.82 -2.26 -31.72
CA SER A 110 -24.13 -3.37 -30.81
C SER A 110 -24.53 -2.90 -29.39
N LEU A 111 -24.20 -1.66 -29.04
CA LEU A 111 -24.50 -1.08 -27.72
C LEU A 111 -25.60 -0.02 -27.76
N CYS A 112 -25.99 0.48 -28.94
CA CYS A 112 -26.93 1.60 -29.09
C CYS A 112 -28.24 1.40 -28.31
N GLU A 113 -28.87 0.23 -28.38
CA GLU A 113 -30.10 -0.05 -27.62
C GLU A 113 -29.88 -0.06 -26.10
N ALA A 114 -28.66 -0.36 -25.66
CA ALA A 114 -28.29 -0.41 -24.25
C ALA A 114 -28.09 0.97 -23.63
N ALA A 115 -27.95 2.05 -24.43
CA ALA A 115 -27.80 3.43 -23.95
C ALA A 115 -28.93 3.84 -22.99
N ALA A 116 -30.16 3.39 -23.24
CA ALA A 116 -31.33 3.65 -22.39
C ALA A 116 -31.24 3.02 -20.99
N THR A 117 -30.31 2.07 -20.80
CA THR A 117 -30.12 1.35 -19.53
C THR A 117 -28.97 1.90 -18.69
N LEU A 118 -28.28 2.93 -19.20
CA LEU A 118 -27.12 3.53 -18.56
C LEU A 118 -27.50 4.10 -17.18
N THR A 119 -26.79 3.67 -16.14
CA THR A 119 -27.00 4.12 -14.76
C THR A 119 -25.68 4.61 -14.18
N HIS A 120 -25.61 5.88 -13.83
CA HIS A 120 -24.45 6.46 -13.15
C HIS A 120 -24.54 6.20 -11.65
N HIS A 121 -23.41 5.83 -11.04
CA HIS A 121 -23.37 5.43 -9.64
C HIS A 121 -22.41 6.25 -8.79
N SER A 122 -21.27 6.64 -9.32
CA SER A 122 -20.31 7.52 -8.64
C SER A 122 -19.64 8.45 -9.64
N PHE A 123 -19.24 9.62 -9.15
CA PHE A 123 -18.46 10.64 -9.85
C PHE A 123 -17.59 11.34 -8.79
N VAL A 124 -16.35 10.88 -8.64
CA VAL A 124 -15.52 11.15 -7.46
C VAL A 124 -14.12 11.61 -7.88
N PRO A 125 -13.61 12.74 -7.34
CA PRO A 125 -12.24 13.16 -7.58
C PRO A 125 -11.24 12.05 -7.24
N LYS A 126 -10.36 11.74 -8.19
CA LYS A 126 -9.28 10.78 -8.04
C LYS A 126 -7.99 11.46 -7.62
N ASP A 127 -7.75 12.66 -8.12
CA ASP A 127 -6.65 13.56 -7.78
C ASP A 127 -7.01 15.00 -8.18
N LYS A 128 -6.03 15.91 -8.20
CA LYS A 128 -6.21 17.33 -8.55
C LYS A 128 -6.63 17.56 -10.02
N ASN A 129 -6.40 16.59 -10.90
CA ASN A 129 -6.59 16.72 -12.34
C ASN A 129 -7.70 15.83 -12.90
N TYR A 130 -7.98 14.69 -12.25
CA TYR A 130 -8.90 13.68 -12.77
C TYR A 130 -9.97 13.23 -11.78
N ILE A 131 -11.11 12.86 -12.35
CA ILE A 131 -12.29 12.27 -11.72
C ILE A 131 -12.41 10.80 -12.17
N CYS A 132 -12.90 9.96 -11.27
CA CYS A 132 -13.27 8.57 -11.51
C CYS A 132 -14.78 8.39 -11.34
N ALA A 133 -15.41 7.70 -12.29
CA ALA A 133 -16.82 7.37 -12.24
C ALA A 133 -17.07 5.86 -12.31
N THR A 134 -18.19 5.42 -11.73
CA THR A 134 -18.69 4.06 -11.93
C THR A 134 -20.06 4.10 -12.58
N VAL A 135 -20.23 3.29 -13.63
CA VAL A 135 -21.41 3.31 -14.50
C VAL A 135 -21.84 1.89 -14.79
N SER A 136 -23.15 1.65 -14.83
CA SER A 136 -23.72 0.37 -15.23
C SER A 136 -24.52 0.44 -16.51
N ILE A 137 -24.51 -0.67 -17.25
CA ILE A 137 -25.22 -0.82 -18.51
C ILE A 137 -25.69 -2.28 -18.66
N LYS A 138 -26.87 -2.50 -19.25
CA LYS A 138 -27.39 -3.83 -19.57
C LYS A 138 -27.03 -4.19 -21.01
N VAL A 139 -26.11 -5.15 -21.19
CA VAL A 139 -25.58 -5.51 -22.50
C VAL A 139 -25.51 -7.02 -22.71
N PRO A 140 -25.64 -7.50 -23.96
CA PRO A 140 -25.46 -8.91 -24.32
C PRO A 140 -24.00 -9.21 -24.73
N VAL A 141 -23.01 -8.55 -24.12
CA VAL A 141 -21.57 -8.76 -24.37
C VAL A 141 -20.83 -9.14 -23.08
N SER A 142 -19.64 -9.71 -23.21
CA SER A 142 -18.75 -9.95 -22.07
C SER A 142 -18.17 -8.63 -21.52
N ALA A 143 -17.57 -8.68 -20.33
CA ALA A 143 -16.86 -7.55 -19.73
C ALA A 143 -15.71 -7.04 -20.62
N ASP A 144 -14.93 -7.96 -21.19
CA ASP A 144 -13.84 -7.62 -22.12
C ASP A 144 -14.41 -7.04 -23.41
N GLY A 145 -15.48 -7.63 -23.94
CA GLY A 145 -16.17 -7.13 -25.13
C GLY A 145 -16.71 -5.72 -24.94
N LEU A 146 -17.28 -5.42 -23.77
CA LEU A 146 -17.73 -4.07 -23.43
C LEU A 146 -16.55 -3.09 -23.34
N SER A 147 -15.47 -3.49 -22.67
CA SER A 147 -14.29 -2.64 -22.48
C SER A 147 -13.61 -2.31 -23.82
N SER A 148 -13.49 -3.27 -24.73
CA SER A 148 -12.93 -3.05 -26.07
C SER A 148 -13.79 -2.10 -26.90
N ARG A 149 -15.11 -2.31 -26.92
CA ARG A 149 -16.05 -1.47 -27.67
C ARG A 149 -16.08 -0.02 -27.17
N LEU A 150 -16.11 0.18 -25.85
CA LEU A 150 -16.06 1.53 -25.27
C LEU A 150 -14.74 2.24 -25.63
N ARG A 151 -13.62 1.51 -25.68
CA ARG A 151 -12.32 2.06 -26.08
C ARG A 151 -12.31 2.47 -27.56
N GLU A 152 -12.86 1.64 -28.43
CA GLU A 152 -12.94 1.91 -29.87
C GLU A 152 -13.88 3.09 -30.17
N ALA A 153 -15.09 3.07 -29.63
CA ALA A 153 -16.08 4.14 -29.83
C ALA A 153 -15.71 5.44 -29.09
N GLY A 154 -14.91 5.35 -28.03
CA GLY A 154 -14.50 6.47 -27.19
C GLY A 154 -13.20 7.16 -27.58
N THR A 155 -12.58 6.82 -28.71
CA THR A 155 -11.25 7.33 -29.14
C THR A 155 -11.12 8.86 -29.20
N GLY A 156 -12.22 9.60 -29.35
CA GLY A 156 -12.25 11.06 -29.33
C GLY A 156 -12.40 11.69 -27.94
N TYR A 157 -12.45 10.90 -26.88
CA TYR A 157 -12.67 11.36 -25.51
C TYR A 157 -11.46 11.02 -24.62
N PRO A 158 -11.20 11.81 -23.56
CA PRO A 158 -10.06 11.59 -22.67
C PRO A 158 -10.23 10.38 -21.72
N TYR A 159 -11.30 9.59 -21.88
CA TYR A 159 -11.70 8.58 -20.91
C TYR A 159 -11.00 7.24 -21.12
N THR A 160 -10.71 6.56 -20.02
CA THR A 160 -10.35 5.14 -20.04
C THR A 160 -11.42 4.30 -19.34
N TYR A 161 -11.59 3.05 -19.79
CA TYR A 161 -12.68 2.18 -19.36
C TYR A 161 -12.14 0.86 -18.82
N SER A 162 -12.67 0.41 -17.68
CA SER A 162 -12.30 -0.88 -17.09
C SER A 162 -13.50 -1.59 -16.48
N CYS A 163 -13.76 -2.81 -16.93
CA CYS A 163 -14.69 -3.72 -16.24
C CYS A 163 -14.02 -4.55 -15.14
N VAL A 164 -12.69 -4.56 -15.05
CA VAL A 164 -11.94 -5.41 -14.09
C VAL A 164 -11.59 -4.69 -12.79
N PHE A 165 -11.59 -3.36 -12.79
CA PHE A 165 -11.36 -2.51 -11.61
C PHE A 165 -9.96 -2.64 -10.97
N ASP A 166 -8.92 -2.90 -11.75
CA ASP A 166 -7.55 -2.98 -11.23
C ASP A 166 -7.07 -1.65 -10.63
N GLY A 167 -6.36 -1.75 -9.51
CA GLY A 167 -5.85 -0.62 -8.74
C GLY A 167 -6.94 0.10 -7.93
N ILE A 168 -6.67 1.35 -7.58
CA ILE A 168 -7.53 2.13 -6.68
C ILE A 168 -8.70 2.76 -7.46
N THR A 169 -9.91 2.49 -6.99
CA THR A 169 -11.17 3.05 -7.48
C THR A 169 -11.84 3.85 -6.37
N PRO A 170 -11.88 5.19 -6.46
CA PRO A 170 -12.70 6.02 -5.59
C PRO A 170 -14.20 5.75 -5.82
N LEU A 171 -14.90 5.30 -4.78
CA LEU A 171 -16.35 5.02 -4.83
C LEU A 171 -17.18 6.16 -4.26
N HIS A 172 -16.65 6.87 -3.27
CA HIS A 172 -17.33 7.98 -2.61
C HIS A 172 -16.31 8.91 -1.94
N VAL A 173 -16.62 10.21 -1.93
CA VAL A 173 -16.06 11.18 -0.99
C VAL A 173 -17.20 12.06 -0.50
N SER A 174 -17.24 12.37 0.79
CA SER A 174 -18.25 13.27 1.34
C SER A 174 -18.10 14.68 0.73
N PRO A 175 -19.20 15.39 0.41
CA PRO A 175 -19.14 16.72 -0.21
C PRO A 175 -18.40 17.77 0.62
N SER A 176 -18.41 17.64 1.95
CA SER A 176 -17.67 18.47 2.90
C SER A 176 -16.17 18.12 3.00
N GLY A 177 -15.69 17.17 2.20
CA GLY A 177 -14.38 16.55 2.35
C GLY A 177 -14.39 15.33 3.27
N ALA A 178 -13.25 14.65 3.38
CA ALA A 178 -13.09 13.44 4.16
C ALA A 178 -12.01 13.59 5.23
N HIS A 179 -12.30 13.05 6.43
CA HIS A 179 -11.37 12.93 7.55
C HIS A 179 -10.84 11.51 7.73
N VAL A 180 -11.47 10.51 7.13
CA VAL A 180 -11.04 9.10 7.19
C VAL A 180 -11.16 8.46 5.81
N ASP A 181 -10.14 7.69 5.43
CA ASP A 181 -10.20 6.80 4.27
C ASP A 181 -10.62 5.40 4.70
N ILE A 182 -11.61 4.83 4.03
CA ILE A 182 -12.02 3.44 4.15
C ILE A 182 -11.60 2.73 2.86
N ILE A 183 -10.68 1.76 2.96
CA ILE A 183 -10.11 1.08 1.80
C ILE A 183 -10.48 -0.41 1.83
N ALA A 184 -11.26 -0.84 0.84
CA ALA A 184 -11.72 -2.23 0.73
C ALA A 184 -10.85 -3.06 -0.22
N VAL A 185 -10.46 -4.25 0.22
CA VAL A 185 -9.59 -5.20 -0.47
C VAL A 185 -10.31 -6.54 -0.61
N PRO A 186 -10.64 -6.99 -1.83
CA PRO A 186 -11.43 -8.19 -2.09
C PRO A 186 -10.61 -9.48 -1.87
N GLY A 187 -11.27 -10.64 -1.99
CA GLY A 187 -10.63 -11.95 -1.84
C GLY A 187 -10.09 -12.56 -3.15
N LEU A 188 -9.56 -13.78 -3.04
CA LEU A 188 -8.98 -14.56 -4.14
C LEU A 188 -9.98 -14.77 -5.30
N GLY A 189 -9.51 -14.57 -6.53
CA GLY A 189 -10.25 -14.89 -7.76
C GLY A 189 -11.60 -14.18 -7.86
N SER A 190 -11.72 -13.00 -7.25
CA SER A 190 -12.98 -12.27 -7.12
C SER A 190 -12.94 -10.95 -7.88
N HIS A 191 -14.08 -10.58 -8.47
CA HIS A 191 -14.22 -9.29 -9.13
C HIS A 191 -14.25 -8.16 -8.08
N PRO A 192 -13.37 -7.15 -8.12
CA PRO A 192 -13.21 -6.18 -7.03
C PRO A 192 -14.50 -5.52 -6.57
N LEU A 193 -15.28 -4.92 -7.50
CA LEU A 193 -16.57 -4.32 -7.15
C LEU A 193 -17.65 -5.38 -6.84
N GLY A 194 -17.69 -6.45 -7.62
CA GLY A 194 -18.67 -7.53 -7.52
C GLY A 194 -18.63 -8.30 -6.19
N SER A 195 -17.49 -8.34 -5.52
CA SER A 195 -17.33 -8.96 -4.20
C SER A 195 -18.24 -8.33 -3.14
N TRP A 196 -18.53 -7.03 -3.27
CA TRP A 196 -19.31 -6.24 -2.32
C TRP A 196 -20.74 -5.96 -2.82
N LYS A 197 -21.12 -6.57 -3.95
CA LYS A 197 -22.44 -6.39 -4.57
C LYS A 197 -23.48 -7.27 -3.90
N SER A 198 -24.67 -6.71 -3.71
CA SER A 198 -25.89 -7.41 -3.29
C SER A 198 -26.09 -8.70 -4.12
N PRO A 199 -26.44 -9.84 -3.47
CA PRO A 199 -26.70 -11.09 -4.16
C PRO A 199 -27.87 -11.01 -5.14
N THR A 200 -28.88 -10.19 -4.84
CA THR A 200 -30.14 -10.12 -5.62
C THR A 200 -30.26 -8.89 -6.51
N GLY A 201 -29.35 -7.92 -6.39
CA GLY A 201 -29.43 -6.63 -7.07
C GLY A 201 -28.09 -6.10 -7.58
N ASN A 202 -28.07 -4.80 -7.88
CA ASN A 202 -26.89 -4.08 -8.37
C ASN A 202 -26.32 -3.08 -7.35
N LYS A 203 -26.81 -3.15 -6.11
CA LYS A 203 -26.31 -2.29 -5.03
C LYS A 203 -24.99 -2.81 -4.52
N VAL A 204 -24.06 -1.91 -4.25
CA VAL A 204 -22.74 -2.17 -3.66
C VAL A 204 -22.71 -1.41 -2.34
N TRP A 205 -22.73 -2.11 -1.21
CA TRP A 205 -22.97 -1.44 0.09
C TRP A 205 -21.90 -0.40 0.44
N LEU A 206 -20.65 -0.63 0.03
CA LEU A 206 -19.54 0.33 0.17
C LEU A 206 -19.81 1.67 -0.54
N ARG A 207 -20.58 1.65 -1.63
CA ARG A 207 -20.93 2.83 -2.44
C ARG A 207 -22.33 3.37 -2.14
N ASP A 208 -23.30 2.47 -1.94
CA ASP A 208 -24.72 2.81 -1.98
C ASP A 208 -25.37 2.91 -0.59
N PHE A 209 -24.78 2.29 0.43
CA PHE A 209 -25.29 2.24 1.81
C PHE A 209 -24.38 3.01 2.76
N LEU A 210 -23.09 2.62 2.84
CA LEU A 210 -22.12 3.14 3.79
C LEU A 210 -21.99 4.69 3.76
N PRO A 211 -21.96 5.35 2.58
CA PRO A 211 -21.90 6.82 2.53
C PRO A 211 -23.13 7.56 3.08
N LYS A 212 -24.26 6.87 3.23
CA LYS A 212 -25.48 7.44 3.83
C LYS A 212 -25.49 7.27 5.34
N ASP A 213 -24.82 6.23 5.83
CA ASP A 213 -24.74 5.89 7.24
C ASP A 213 -23.58 6.61 7.94
N LEU A 214 -22.49 6.90 7.23
CA LEU A 214 -21.29 7.56 7.75
C LEU A 214 -20.95 8.81 6.94
N HIS A 215 -20.56 9.87 7.63
CA HIS A 215 -20.19 11.16 7.02
C HIS A 215 -18.69 11.44 7.17
N ASN A 216 -18.18 12.41 6.40
CA ASN A 216 -16.78 12.82 6.40
C ASN A 216 -15.80 11.67 6.10
N ILE A 217 -16.23 10.74 5.24
CA ILE A 217 -15.42 9.60 4.82
C ILE A 217 -15.13 9.65 3.32
N ARG A 218 -14.04 9.00 2.94
CA ARG A 218 -13.77 8.59 1.57
C ARG A 218 -13.74 7.08 1.50
N VAL A 219 -14.43 6.50 0.52
CA VAL A 219 -14.44 5.06 0.29
C VAL A 219 -13.65 4.76 -0.98
N LEU A 220 -12.60 3.96 -0.82
CA LEU A 220 -11.73 3.46 -1.88
C LEU A 220 -11.89 1.95 -1.99
N LEU A 221 -11.88 1.45 -3.22
CA LEU A 221 -11.81 0.03 -3.52
C LEU A 221 -10.47 -0.25 -4.20
N TYR A 222 -9.75 -1.26 -3.74
CA TYR A 222 -8.53 -1.74 -4.40
C TYR A 222 -8.82 -3.06 -5.13
N GLY A 223 -8.57 -3.09 -6.44
CA GLY A 223 -8.64 -4.31 -7.25
C GLY A 223 -7.27 -4.84 -7.62
N TYR A 224 -7.17 -6.16 -7.73
CA TYR A 224 -5.97 -6.86 -8.16
C TYR A 224 -6.35 -8.21 -8.78
N ASP A 225 -5.55 -8.66 -9.75
CA ASP A 225 -5.81 -9.92 -10.45
C ASP A 225 -5.29 -11.12 -9.66
N THR A 226 -6.20 -12.03 -9.33
CA THR A 226 -5.90 -13.37 -8.82
C THR A 226 -6.76 -14.42 -9.50
N THR A 227 -6.99 -14.23 -10.80
CA THR A 227 -7.65 -15.21 -11.67
C THR A 227 -7.01 -16.58 -11.47
N LEU A 228 -7.86 -17.60 -11.33
CA LEU A 228 -7.44 -18.93 -10.92
C LEU A 228 -7.11 -19.82 -12.12
N PRO A 229 -8.06 -20.21 -12.99
CA PRO A 229 -7.72 -20.94 -14.20
C PRO A 229 -7.07 -20.00 -15.22
N GLU A 230 -6.14 -20.55 -16.02
CA GLU A 230 -5.50 -19.87 -17.15
C GLU A 230 -4.74 -18.59 -16.74
N SER A 231 -4.23 -18.55 -15.52
CA SER A 231 -3.42 -17.43 -15.04
C SER A 231 -1.99 -17.51 -15.54
N TYR A 232 -1.46 -16.41 -16.05
CA TYR A 232 -0.05 -16.27 -16.40
C TYR A 232 0.78 -15.60 -15.29
N SER A 233 0.16 -15.26 -14.16
CA SER A 233 0.82 -14.56 -13.05
C SER A 233 1.52 -15.52 -12.08
N LYS A 234 2.74 -15.17 -11.66
CA LYS A 234 3.50 -15.86 -10.59
C LYS A 234 3.43 -15.13 -9.24
N GLN A 235 2.57 -14.13 -9.11
CA GLN A 235 2.52 -13.30 -7.90
C GLN A 235 2.20 -14.12 -6.66
N THR A 236 2.94 -13.87 -5.59
CA THR A 236 2.71 -14.43 -4.25
C THR A 236 1.91 -13.47 -3.37
N ILE A 237 1.50 -13.90 -2.17
CA ILE A 237 0.84 -12.99 -1.20
C ILE A 237 1.77 -11.82 -0.86
N LYS A 238 3.08 -12.07 -0.81
CA LYS A 238 4.13 -11.06 -0.61
C LYS A 238 4.14 -9.99 -1.70
N ASP A 239 4.02 -10.40 -2.96
CA ASP A 239 4.02 -9.48 -4.11
C ASP A 239 2.74 -8.65 -4.15
N LEU A 240 1.61 -9.27 -3.85
CA LEU A 240 0.31 -8.59 -3.75
C LEU A 240 0.33 -7.54 -2.62
N GLY A 241 0.82 -7.89 -1.43
CA GLY A 241 0.94 -6.97 -0.29
C GLY A 241 1.89 -5.81 -0.57
N ARG A 242 3.03 -6.08 -1.24
CA ARG A 242 3.93 -5.01 -1.71
C ARG A 242 3.23 -4.08 -2.69
N THR A 243 2.59 -4.63 -3.71
CA THR A 243 1.95 -3.82 -4.76
C THR A 243 0.82 -2.95 -4.17
N PHE A 244 0.02 -3.51 -3.25
CA PHE A 244 -1.01 -2.78 -2.53
C PHE A 244 -0.44 -1.60 -1.72
N LEU A 245 0.64 -1.84 -0.97
CA LEU A 245 1.34 -0.80 -0.19
C LEU A 245 1.80 0.35 -1.10
N GLU A 246 2.55 0.03 -2.16
CA GLU A 246 3.10 1.05 -3.07
C GLU A 246 1.99 1.84 -3.79
N GLN A 247 0.90 1.19 -4.20
CA GLN A 247 -0.22 1.87 -4.85
C GLN A 247 -0.98 2.81 -3.91
N ILE A 248 -1.23 2.40 -2.65
CA ILE A 248 -1.90 3.31 -1.70
C ILE A 248 -1.02 4.50 -1.38
N ILE A 249 0.29 4.29 -1.16
CA ILE A 249 1.23 5.38 -0.93
C ILE A 249 1.20 6.34 -2.12
N ALA A 250 1.43 5.84 -3.34
CA ALA A 250 1.43 6.68 -4.54
C ALA A 250 0.12 7.47 -4.72
N PHE A 251 -1.03 6.84 -4.44
CA PHE A 251 -2.32 7.50 -4.52
C PHE A 251 -2.47 8.62 -3.48
N ARG A 252 -2.07 8.38 -2.23
CA ARG A 252 -2.23 9.33 -1.11
C ARG A 252 -1.20 10.45 -1.10
N THR A 253 0.02 10.18 -1.57
CA THR A 253 1.02 11.24 -1.78
C THR A 253 0.53 12.20 -2.87
N ARG A 254 0.00 11.67 -3.98
CA ARG A 254 -0.46 12.47 -5.12
C ARG A 254 -1.64 13.40 -4.80
N ASP A 255 -2.51 13.01 -3.88
CA ASP A 255 -3.68 13.81 -3.49
C ASP A 255 -3.53 14.54 -2.13
N GLY A 256 -2.33 14.47 -1.52
CA GLY A 256 -2.00 15.16 -0.26
C GLY A 256 -2.70 14.59 0.97
N THR A 257 -3.09 13.31 0.97
CA THR A 257 -3.85 12.69 2.06
C THR A 257 -3.03 11.74 2.94
N SER A 258 -1.69 11.76 2.85
CA SER A 258 -0.79 10.86 3.59
C SER A 258 -0.99 10.81 5.12
N TYR A 259 -1.52 11.87 5.73
CA TYR A 259 -1.81 11.93 7.18
C TYR A 259 -3.23 11.52 7.57
N ARG A 260 -4.14 11.36 6.60
CA ARG A 260 -5.54 11.08 6.88
C ARG A 260 -5.68 9.67 7.48
N PRO A 261 -6.39 9.48 8.61
CA PRO A 261 -6.64 8.17 9.18
C PRO A 261 -7.18 7.14 8.16
N ILE A 262 -6.76 5.88 8.29
CA ILE A 262 -7.16 4.77 7.40
C ILE A 262 -7.86 3.67 8.20
N ILE A 263 -8.98 3.20 7.65
CA ILE A 263 -9.62 1.94 8.01
C ILE A 263 -9.52 0.99 6.81
N LEU A 264 -8.90 -0.17 7.01
CA LEU A 264 -8.70 -1.18 5.98
C LEU A 264 -9.74 -2.29 6.15
N ILE A 265 -10.46 -2.61 5.07
CA ILE A 265 -11.42 -3.70 5.03
C ILE A 265 -10.86 -4.82 4.15
N GLY A 266 -10.62 -5.99 4.72
CA GLY A 266 -10.10 -7.16 4.00
C GLY A 266 -11.09 -8.30 3.97
N HIS A 267 -11.43 -8.80 2.78
CA HIS A 267 -12.17 -10.07 2.62
C HIS A 267 -11.22 -11.20 2.26
N SER A 268 -11.25 -12.30 3.00
CA SER A 268 -10.47 -13.50 2.70
C SER A 268 -8.99 -13.18 2.44
N LEU A 269 -8.45 -13.54 1.27
CA LEU A 269 -7.07 -13.22 0.86
C LEU A 269 -6.72 -11.73 1.02
N GLY A 270 -7.67 -10.81 0.78
CA GLY A 270 -7.45 -9.37 0.90
C GLY A 270 -7.00 -8.93 2.29
N GLY A 271 -7.43 -9.64 3.34
CA GLY A 271 -6.93 -9.39 4.70
C GLY A 271 -5.46 -9.80 4.88
N LEU A 272 -4.99 -10.86 4.22
CA LEU A 272 -3.58 -11.26 4.24
C LEU A 272 -2.71 -10.27 3.44
N VAL A 273 -3.22 -9.77 2.31
CA VAL A 273 -2.59 -8.69 1.53
C VAL A 273 -2.40 -7.43 2.40
N ILE A 274 -3.44 -7.06 3.16
CA ILE A 274 -3.37 -5.95 4.14
C ILE A 274 -2.31 -6.22 5.22
N LYS A 275 -2.30 -7.43 5.82
CA LYS A 275 -1.30 -7.77 6.86
C LYS A 275 0.13 -7.65 6.33
N GLU A 276 0.40 -8.22 5.16
CA GLU A 276 1.73 -8.13 4.52
C GLU A 276 2.12 -6.67 4.27
N ALA A 277 1.22 -5.85 3.72
CA ALA A 277 1.48 -4.43 3.49
C ALA A 277 1.84 -3.69 4.80
N LEU A 278 1.09 -3.93 5.88
CA LEU A 278 1.34 -3.31 7.18
C LEU A 278 2.62 -3.80 7.86
N VAL A 279 2.96 -5.09 7.75
CA VAL A 279 4.27 -5.61 8.21
C VAL A 279 5.39 -4.85 7.53
N ARG A 280 5.31 -4.69 6.20
CA ARG A 280 6.32 -3.97 5.42
C ARG A 280 6.39 -2.49 5.80
N ALA A 281 5.23 -1.85 5.93
CA ALA A 281 5.13 -0.44 6.30
C ALA A 281 5.69 -0.17 7.71
N CYS A 282 5.47 -1.08 8.66
CA CYS A 282 5.98 -0.97 10.03
C CYS A 282 7.50 -1.23 10.16
N ARG A 283 8.10 -1.99 9.23
CA ARG A 283 9.50 -2.41 9.31
C ARG A 283 10.47 -1.48 8.61
N LYS A 284 10.03 -0.81 7.54
CA LYS A 284 10.89 0.09 6.79
C LYS A 284 10.95 1.46 7.47
N SER A 285 12.13 2.06 7.43
CA SER A 285 12.41 3.39 7.99
C SER A 285 12.20 4.54 7.00
N ASN A 286 11.69 4.26 5.79
CA ASN A 286 11.38 5.37 4.87
C ASN A 286 10.11 6.10 5.31
N ASP A 287 9.99 7.33 4.84
CA ASP A 287 9.02 8.28 5.35
C ASP A 287 7.57 7.94 4.98
N GLU A 288 7.32 7.56 3.73
CA GLU A 288 5.96 7.24 3.25
C GLU A 288 5.40 5.94 3.85
N ASP A 289 6.24 4.91 4.01
CA ASP A 289 5.84 3.67 4.69
C ASP A 289 5.50 3.93 6.17
N SER A 290 6.29 4.78 6.82
CA SER A 290 6.04 5.23 8.19
C SER A 290 4.74 6.03 8.29
N LYS A 291 4.47 6.93 7.33
CA LYS A 291 3.19 7.67 7.22
C LYS A 291 2.02 6.71 7.14
N LEU A 292 2.07 5.74 6.23
CA LEU A 292 0.98 4.80 6.04
C LEU A 292 0.71 3.98 7.31
N SER A 293 1.75 3.40 7.92
CA SER A 293 1.59 2.59 9.14
C SER A 293 1.04 3.40 10.31
N ARG A 294 1.36 4.70 10.40
CA ARG A 294 0.86 5.59 11.46
C ARG A 294 -0.55 6.11 11.19
N ALA A 295 -0.89 6.30 9.93
CA ALA A 295 -2.23 6.67 9.48
C ALA A 295 -3.23 5.50 9.60
N ALA A 296 -2.77 4.25 9.44
CA ALA A 296 -3.59 3.08 9.66
C ALA A 296 -4.05 2.97 11.11
N TYR A 297 -5.35 2.79 11.31
CA TYR A 297 -5.98 2.72 12.63
C TYR A 297 -6.87 1.50 12.79
N GLY A 298 -7.85 1.33 11.90
CA GLY A 298 -8.86 0.27 12.00
C GLY A 298 -8.65 -0.84 10.96
N LEU A 299 -8.85 -2.08 11.36
CA LEU A 299 -8.84 -3.25 10.50
C LEU A 299 -10.19 -3.97 10.63
N VAL A 300 -10.84 -4.22 9.50
CA VAL A 300 -12.10 -4.95 9.45
C VAL A 300 -11.91 -6.17 8.56
N PHE A 301 -11.92 -7.35 9.17
CA PHE A 301 -11.63 -8.60 8.51
C PHE A 301 -12.89 -9.43 8.33
N PHE A 302 -13.13 -9.90 7.10
CA PHE A 302 -14.23 -10.79 6.76
C PHE A 302 -13.66 -12.14 6.31
N GLY A 303 -13.75 -13.16 7.18
CA GLY A 303 -13.32 -14.53 6.88
C GLY A 303 -11.85 -14.60 6.44
N VAL A 304 -10.96 -13.84 7.07
CA VAL A 304 -9.54 -13.83 6.66
C VAL A 304 -8.87 -15.12 7.13
N PRO A 305 -8.29 -15.94 6.25
CA PRO A 305 -7.72 -17.22 6.64
C PRO A 305 -6.32 -17.04 7.26
N HIS A 306 -6.23 -16.50 8.47
CA HIS A 306 -4.93 -16.27 9.14
C HIS A 306 -4.16 -17.57 9.37
N LEU A 307 -4.87 -18.69 9.52
CA LEU A 307 -4.29 -20.03 9.67
C LEU A 307 -4.46 -20.91 8.42
N GLY A 308 -4.84 -20.32 7.29
CA GLY A 308 -5.03 -21.03 6.03
C GLY A 308 -6.49 -21.30 5.66
N LEU A 309 -6.71 -21.48 4.36
CA LEU A 309 -8.00 -21.72 3.72
C LEU A 309 -8.21 -23.23 3.48
N ARG A 310 -9.40 -23.75 3.83
CA ARG A 310 -9.77 -25.15 3.66
C ARG A 310 -10.48 -25.39 2.31
N ASN A 311 -9.70 -25.43 1.24
CA ASN A 311 -10.19 -25.64 -0.12
C ASN A 311 -9.13 -26.33 -1.00
N GLU A 312 -8.77 -27.57 -0.65
CA GLU A 312 -7.71 -28.31 -1.35
C GLU A 312 -7.97 -28.47 -2.86
N GLN A 313 -9.24 -28.44 -3.26
CA GLN A 313 -9.68 -28.49 -4.66
C GLN A 313 -9.08 -27.37 -5.51
N LEU A 314 -8.71 -26.23 -4.89
CA LEU A 314 -8.02 -25.14 -5.60
C LEU A 314 -6.69 -25.58 -6.19
N ARG A 315 -5.99 -26.56 -5.60
CA ARG A 315 -4.74 -27.09 -6.17
C ARG A 315 -4.95 -27.69 -7.56
N ALA A 316 -6.09 -28.35 -7.77
CA ALA A 316 -6.43 -28.92 -9.07
C ALA A 316 -6.77 -27.83 -10.10
N VAL A 317 -7.34 -26.69 -9.66
CA VAL A 317 -7.66 -25.56 -10.54
C VAL A 317 -6.40 -24.93 -11.13
N VAL A 318 -5.31 -24.89 -10.36
CA VAL A 318 -4.05 -24.24 -10.73
C VAL A 318 -2.93 -25.23 -11.04
N ASP A 319 -3.26 -26.50 -11.28
CA ASP A 319 -2.24 -27.51 -11.54
C ASP A 319 -1.47 -27.17 -12.83
N GLY A 320 -0.13 -27.25 -12.76
CA GLY A 320 0.77 -26.82 -13.81
C GLY A 320 0.80 -25.31 -14.11
N GLN A 321 0.04 -24.48 -13.39
CA GLN A 321 -0.05 -23.03 -13.68
C GLN A 321 0.93 -22.18 -12.86
N PRO A 322 1.38 -21.03 -13.41
CA PRO A 322 2.26 -20.07 -12.72
C PRO A 322 1.81 -19.63 -11.32
N ASN A 323 0.51 -19.52 -11.09
CA ASN A 323 -0.08 -19.04 -9.83
C ASN A 323 -0.20 -20.12 -8.73
N LYS A 324 0.30 -21.34 -8.97
CA LYS A 324 0.24 -22.43 -7.99
C LYS A 324 0.85 -22.07 -6.63
N ALA A 325 1.95 -21.32 -6.62
CA ALA A 325 2.63 -20.89 -5.39
C ALA A 325 1.72 -20.04 -4.48
N LEU A 326 0.92 -19.13 -5.07
CA LEU A 326 -0.05 -18.32 -4.32
C LEU A 326 -1.08 -19.20 -3.59
N ILE A 327 -1.54 -20.25 -4.24
CA ILE A 327 -2.53 -21.18 -3.67
C ILE A 327 -1.89 -22.03 -2.57
N ASP A 328 -0.68 -22.53 -2.79
CA ASP A 328 0.04 -23.32 -1.76
C ASP A 328 0.36 -22.48 -0.51
N GLU A 329 0.64 -21.17 -0.66
CA GLU A 329 0.81 -20.24 0.47
C GLU A 329 -0.50 -19.95 1.22
N LEU A 330 -1.65 -20.04 0.55
CA LEU A 330 -2.96 -19.71 1.12
C LEU A 330 -3.65 -20.89 1.82
N LEU A 331 -3.47 -22.10 1.30
CA LEU A 331 -4.17 -23.28 1.80
C LEU A 331 -3.63 -23.74 3.16
N ALA A 332 -4.55 -24.17 4.02
CA ALA A 332 -4.17 -24.98 5.18
C ALA A 332 -3.74 -26.38 4.70
N ASP A 333 -2.89 -27.04 5.48
CA ASP A 333 -2.58 -28.44 5.21
C ASP A 333 -3.72 -29.40 5.62
N LYS A 334 -3.48 -30.70 5.50
CA LYS A 334 -4.47 -31.75 5.79
C LYS A 334 -4.89 -31.77 7.26
N ASP A 335 -4.02 -31.32 8.15
CA ASP A 335 -4.27 -31.23 9.59
C ASP A 335 -4.89 -29.88 9.98
N SER A 336 -5.24 -29.05 8.97
CA SER A 336 -5.76 -27.69 9.13
C SER A 336 -4.76 -26.74 9.80
N GLU A 337 -3.47 -27.00 9.65
CA GLU A 337 -2.40 -26.14 10.12
C GLU A 337 -1.94 -25.16 9.04
N PRO A 338 -1.51 -23.95 9.43
CA PRO A 338 -1.00 -22.95 8.48
C PRO A 338 0.33 -23.39 7.88
N CYS A 339 0.53 -23.05 6.60
CA CYS A 339 1.83 -23.18 5.97
C CYS A 339 2.88 -22.25 6.62
N SER A 340 4.16 -22.52 6.37
CA SER A 340 5.26 -21.73 6.97
C SER A 340 5.21 -20.24 6.61
N PHE A 341 4.64 -19.88 5.45
CA PHE A 341 4.46 -18.48 5.08
C PHE A 341 3.45 -17.78 5.99
N LEU A 342 2.28 -18.37 6.21
CA LEU A 342 1.23 -17.78 7.06
C LEU A 342 1.66 -17.71 8.52
N GLN A 343 2.39 -18.72 9.02
CA GLN A 343 3.00 -18.69 10.36
C GLN A 343 3.93 -17.48 10.52
N ARG A 344 4.89 -17.32 9.59
CA ARG A 344 5.80 -16.17 9.60
C ARG A 344 5.04 -14.84 9.49
N LEU A 345 4.06 -14.74 8.59
CA LEU A 345 3.28 -13.51 8.44
C LEU A 345 2.53 -13.17 9.73
N ALA A 346 1.97 -14.17 10.43
CA ALA A 346 1.30 -13.97 11.71
C ALA A 346 2.27 -13.48 12.80
N GLU A 347 3.43 -14.12 12.94
CA GLU A 347 4.49 -13.73 13.89
C GLU A 347 4.99 -12.31 13.64
N GLN A 348 5.33 -11.99 12.38
CA GLN A 348 5.83 -10.68 12.01
C GLN A 348 4.77 -9.59 12.19
N PHE A 349 3.51 -9.90 11.88
CA PHE A 349 2.43 -8.96 12.12
C PHE A 349 2.22 -8.70 13.61
N ALA A 350 2.22 -9.74 14.45
CA ALA A 350 2.14 -9.56 15.90
C ALA A 350 3.33 -8.75 16.44
N GLU A 351 4.56 -9.10 16.08
CA GLU A 351 5.77 -8.39 16.50
C GLU A 351 5.74 -6.90 16.12
N ASN A 352 5.32 -6.57 14.90
CA ASN A 352 5.48 -5.22 14.36
C ASN A 352 4.22 -4.36 14.49
N CYS A 353 3.05 -4.95 14.72
CA CYS A 353 1.76 -4.26 14.67
C CYS A 353 0.93 -4.35 15.97
N ASN A 354 1.33 -5.19 16.94
CA ASN A 354 0.61 -5.32 18.21
C ASN A 354 0.45 -3.96 18.91
N GLY A 355 -0.76 -3.69 19.42
CA GLY A 355 -1.11 -2.42 20.04
C GLY A 355 -1.26 -1.20 19.11
N LYS A 356 -0.95 -1.33 17.81
CA LYS A 356 -1.06 -0.21 16.85
C LYS A 356 -2.44 -0.09 16.20
N TYR A 357 -3.16 -1.19 16.04
CA TYR A 357 -4.41 -1.20 15.27
C TYR A 357 -5.57 -1.79 16.06
N ARG A 358 -6.80 -1.32 15.77
CA ARG A 358 -8.04 -1.91 16.27
C ARG A 358 -8.61 -2.86 15.24
N ALA A 359 -8.78 -4.12 15.60
CA ALA A 359 -9.30 -5.16 14.69
C ALA A 359 -10.72 -5.59 15.06
N VAL A 360 -11.54 -5.76 14.03
CA VAL A 360 -12.86 -6.38 14.10
C VAL A 360 -12.89 -7.52 13.09
N SER A 361 -13.22 -8.73 13.54
CA SER A 361 -13.24 -9.92 12.69
C SER A 361 -14.65 -10.49 12.59
N PHE A 362 -15.14 -10.66 11.37
CA PHE A 362 -16.39 -11.31 11.03
C PHE A 362 -16.11 -12.68 10.41
N PHE A 363 -16.82 -13.71 10.84
CA PHE A 363 -16.54 -15.08 10.38
C PHE A 363 -17.80 -15.89 10.11
N GLU A 364 -17.67 -16.85 9.19
CA GLU A 364 -18.78 -17.65 8.67
C GLU A 364 -19.24 -18.76 9.63
N ARG A 365 -20.51 -19.13 9.52
CA ARG A 365 -21.10 -20.27 10.24
C ARG A 365 -21.84 -21.25 9.30
N LYS A 366 -21.91 -20.97 8.00
CA LYS A 366 -22.43 -21.91 7.00
C LYS A 366 -21.32 -22.42 6.10
N LEU A 367 -21.50 -23.64 5.59
CA LEU A 367 -20.59 -24.24 4.62
C LEU A 367 -20.72 -23.52 3.28
N SER A 368 -19.60 -23.34 2.60
CA SER A 368 -19.55 -22.86 1.22
C SER A 368 -19.33 -24.04 0.26
N PRO A 369 -19.94 -24.03 -0.94
CA PRO A 369 -19.62 -25.03 -1.95
C PRO A 369 -18.16 -24.90 -2.40
N THR A 370 -17.47 -26.03 -2.50
CA THR A 370 -16.09 -26.09 -3.03
C THR A 370 -16.09 -26.11 -4.56
N VAL A 371 -14.90 -25.94 -5.14
CA VAL A 371 -14.75 -25.95 -6.60
C VAL A 371 -14.70 -27.39 -7.10
N GLU A 372 -15.40 -27.68 -8.18
CA GLU A 372 -15.46 -28.97 -8.86
C GLU A 372 -15.38 -28.76 -10.37
N PHE A 373 -14.68 -29.64 -11.08
CA PHE A 373 -14.65 -29.64 -12.55
C PHE A 373 -15.83 -30.46 -13.09
N ARG A 374 -16.78 -29.80 -13.76
CA ARG A 374 -17.98 -30.44 -14.30
C ARG A 374 -18.37 -29.79 -15.63
N ASP A 375 -18.76 -30.60 -16.62
CA ASP A 375 -19.15 -30.14 -17.96
C ASP A 375 -18.09 -29.28 -18.67
N GLY A 376 -16.81 -29.63 -18.49
CA GLY A 376 -15.67 -28.91 -19.08
C GLY A 376 -15.39 -27.54 -18.45
N GLN A 377 -15.99 -27.22 -17.29
CA GLN A 377 -15.82 -25.94 -16.60
C GLN A 377 -15.65 -26.12 -15.09
N TRP A 378 -14.85 -25.25 -14.48
CA TRP A 378 -14.77 -25.13 -13.03
C TRP A 378 -16.02 -24.45 -12.48
N ARG A 379 -16.70 -25.10 -11.51
CA ARG A 379 -17.93 -24.61 -10.90
C ARG A 379 -17.89 -24.76 -9.38
N LYS A 380 -18.60 -23.89 -8.65
CA LYS A 380 -18.78 -24.00 -7.21
C LYS A 380 -19.94 -24.96 -6.88
N THR A 381 -19.79 -26.23 -7.24
CA THR A 381 -20.79 -27.29 -7.05
C THR A 381 -20.27 -28.47 -6.24
N GLY A 382 -19.01 -28.42 -5.82
CA GLY A 382 -18.38 -29.49 -5.05
C GLY A 382 -18.90 -29.59 -3.63
N THR A 383 -18.46 -30.63 -2.92
CA THR A 383 -18.83 -30.91 -1.53
C THR A 383 -18.62 -29.67 -0.65
N PRO A 384 -19.68 -29.18 0.03
CA PRO A 384 -19.55 -28.00 0.87
C PRO A 384 -18.57 -28.19 2.02
N SER A 385 -17.80 -27.15 2.33
CA SER A 385 -16.88 -27.11 3.47
C SER A 385 -16.94 -25.76 4.18
N LEU A 386 -16.53 -25.73 5.45
CA LEU A 386 -16.27 -24.48 6.16
C LEU A 386 -14.88 -24.01 5.71
N LEU A 387 -14.83 -22.99 4.85
CA LEU A 387 -13.61 -22.56 4.17
C LEU A 387 -12.61 -21.94 5.16
N VAL A 388 -13.12 -21.18 6.13
CA VAL A 388 -12.32 -20.54 7.16
C VAL A 388 -12.93 -20.84 8.52
N THR A 389 -12.16 -21.53 9.36
CA THR A 389 -12.59 -21.83 10.74
C THR A 389 -12.62 -20.55 11.56
N GLU A 390 -13.43 -20.53 12.63
CA GLU A 390 -13.44 -19.44 13.62
C GLU A 390 -12.02 -19.14 14.12
N LYS A 391 -11.27 -20.18 14.53
CA LYS A 391 -9.87 -20.06 14.95
C LYS A 391 -9.00 -19.38 13.90
N SER A 392 -9.17 -19.70 12.61
CA SER A 392 -8.41 -19.08 11.52
C SER A 392 -8.84 -17.63 11.28
N ALA A 393 -10.13 -17.33 11.33
CA ALA A 393 -10.68 -16.00 11.10
C ALA A 393 -10.39 -14.99 12.21
N THR A 394 -10.22 -15.46 13.45
CA THR A 394 -10.03 -14.58 14.62
C THR A 394 -8.58 -14.49 15.08
N ASN A 395 -7.64 -15.29 14.54
CA ASN A 395 -6.23 -15.23 14.96
C ASN A 395 -5.47 -14.05 14.30
N THR A 396 -5.81 -12.83 14.71
CA THR A 396 -5.25 -11.62 14.08
C THR A 396 -3.81 -11.36 14.51
N GLY A 397 -3.48 -11.65 15.77
CA GLY A 397 -2.18 -11.41 16.40
C GLY A 397 -2.01 -10.00 17.00
N LEU A 398 -3.08 -9.21 17.16
CA LEU A 398 -3.00 -7.79 17.55
C LEU A 398 -3.36 -7.46 18.99
N VAL A 399 -4.04 -8.36 19.70
CA VAL A 399 -4.54 -8.08 21.05
C VAL A 399 -4.62 -9.38 21.86
N ALA A 400 -4.55 -9.27 23.18
CA ALA A 400 -4.94 -10.38 24.05
C ALA A 400 -6.42 -10.72 23.73
N GLY A 401 -6.75 -12.01 23.62
CA GLY A 401 -8.04 -12.46 23.06
C GLY A 401 -9.32 -11.92 23.70
N ALA A 402 -9.24 -11.21 24.83
CA ALA A 402 -10.37 -10.53 25.48
C ALA A 402 -10.77 -9.18 24.82
N ASP A 403 -9.86 -8.54 24.08
CA ASP A 403 -10.07 -7.21 23.47
C ASP A 403 -10.38 -7.27 21.97
N GLU A 404 -10.27 -8.45 21.34
CA GLU A 404 -10.65 -8.64 19.95
C GLU A 404 -12.17 -8.72 19.78
N VAL A 405 -12.70 -7.92 18.85
CA VAL A 405 -14.13 -7.97 18.51
C VAL A 405 -14.34 -9.02 17.42
N ASN A 406 -14.71 -10.24 17.84
CA ASN A 406 -14.97 -11.37 16.97
C ASN A 406 -16.48 -11.63 16.88
N ILE A 407 -17.05 -11.60 15.66
CA ILE A 407 -18.49 -11.65 15.43
C ILE A 407 -18.83 -12.72 14.40
N ALA A 408 -19.66 -13.68 14.78
CA ALA A 408 -20.15 -14.73 13.90
C ALA A 408 -21.34 -14.23 13.05
N PHE A 409 -21.34 -14.54 11.75
CA PHE A 409 -22.50 -14.37 10.89
C PHE A 409 -23.00 -15.71 10.35
N ASN A 410 -24.33 -15.89 10.32
CA ASN A 410 -24.96 -17.12 9.86
C ASN A 410 -25.10 -17.17 8.33
N THR A 411 -23.96 -17.05 7.67
CA THR A 411 -23.80 -17.02 6.21
C THR A 411 -22.58 -17.85 5.78
N ASP A 412 -22.50 -18.14 4.49
CA ASP A 412 -21.30 -18.69 3.86
C ASP A 412 -20.22 -17.61 3.68
N HIS A 413 -19.01 -18.03 3.32
CA HIS A 413 -17.82 -17.21 3.18
C HIS A 413 -17.99 -15.99 2.26
N SER A 414 -18.81 -16.14 1.21
CA SER A 414 -19.05 -15.07 0.25
C SER A 414 -20.12 -14.10 0.73
N GLY A 415 -21.12 -14.60 1.47
CA GLY A 415 -22.20 -13.79 2.02
C GLY A 415 -21.75 -12.90 3.18
N LEU A 416 -20.57 -13.14 3.77
CA LEU A 416 -19.97 -12.27 4.80
C LEU A 416 -19.91 -10.79 4.38
N VAL A 417 -19.77 -10.51 3.08
CA VAL A 417 -19.56 -9.17 2.52
C VAL A 417 -20.66 -8.73 1.56
N LYS A 418 -21.80 -9.45 1.53
CA LYS A 418 -22.89 -9.21 0.59
C LYS A 418 -24.20 -8.94 1.31
N TYR A 419 -24.71 -7.72 1.14
CA TYR A 419 -25.94 -7.26 1.78
C TYR A 419 -26.92 -6.74 0.74
N ASP A 420 -28.18 -7.12 0.87
CA ASP A 420 -29.27 -6.69 -0.02
C ASP A 420 -29.89 -5.35 0.42
N SER A 421 -29.80 -5.01 1.71
CA SER A 421 -30.41 -3.80 2.29
C SER A 421 -29.54 -3.16 3.37
N SER A 422 -29.61 -1.83 3.49
CA SER A 422 -29.01 -1.07 4.60
C SER A 422 -29.66 -1.34 5.96
N SER A 423 -30.82 -1.99 5.99
CA SER A 423 -31.50 -2.44 7.20
C SER A 423 -31.31 -3.93 7.50
N GLN A 424 -30.57 -4.67 6.67
CA GLN A 424 -30.31 -6.09 6.89
C GLN A 424 -29.47 -6.29 8.16
N GLY A 425 -29.84 -7.29 8.99
CA GLY A 425 -29.27 -7.53 10.32
C GLY A 425 -27.75 -7.45 10.38
N ASP A 426 -27.05 -8.31 9.62
CA ASP A 426 -25.58 -8.38 9.66
C ASP A 426 -24.90 -7.06 9.23
N TYR A 427 -25.46 -6.36 8.22
CA TYR A 427 -24.93 -5.05 7.80
C TYR A 427 -25.04 -4.00 8.91
N THR A 428 -26.12 -3.99 9.68
CA THR A 428 -26.26 -3.01 10.78
C THR A 428 -25.16 -3.16 11.84
N ILE A 429 -24.68 -4.39 12.07
CA ILE A 429 -23.56 -4.68 12.96
C ILE A 429 -22.26 -4.18 12.33
N VAL A 430 -22.01 -4.47 11.05
CA VAL A 430 -20.83 -3.98 10.32
C VAL A 430 -20.77 -2.46 10.33
N ARG A 431 -21.88 -1.80 10.02
CA ARG A 431 -22.02 -0.34 10.05
C ARG A 431 -21.66 0.23 11.42
N GLU A 432 -22.20 -0.34 12.50
CA GLU A 432 -21.93 0.15 13.85
C GLU A 432 -20.45 -0.02 14.24
N ARG A 433 -19.81 -1.11 13.83
CA ARG A 433 -18.38 -1.32 14.05
C ARG A 433 -17.52 -0.32 13.25
N LEU A 434 -17.86 -0.09 11.98
CA LEU A 434 -17.18 0.92 11.17
C LEU A 434 -17.38 2.34 11.73
N ARG A 435 -18.58 2.69 12.20
CA ARG A 435 -18.87 4.00 12.81
C ARG A 435 -17.93 4.31 13.96
N ARG A 436 -17.78 3.37 14.91
CA ARG A 436 -16.87 3.53 16.06
C ARG A 436 -15.42 3.70 15.62
N LEU A 437 -14.96 2.88 14.67
CA LEU A 437 -13.61 3.02 14.15
C LEU A 437 -13.39 4.40 13.50
N VAL A 438 -14.36 4.91 12.73
CA VAL A 438 -14.27 6.25 12.11
C VAL A 438 -14.20 7.36 13.17
N GLU A 439 -15.02 7.29 14.20
CA GLU A 439 -15.05 8.28 15.30
C GLU A 439 -13.77 8.30 16.11
N GLU A 440 -13.17 7.13 16.38
CA GLU A 440 -11.97 7.01 17.21
C GLU A 440 -10.67 7.27 16.43
N ALA A 441 -10.67 7.12 15.10
CA ALA A 441 -9.46 7.17 14.28
C ALA A 441 -8.77 8.54 14.31
N GLY A 442 -9.54 9.63 14.21
CA GLY A 442 -9.01 11.00 14.09
C GLY A 442 -8.09 11.39 15.24
N PRO A 443 -8.58 11.40 16.50
CA PRO A 443 -7.78 11.76 17.67
C PRO A 443 -6.54 10.87 17.85
N GLU A 444 -6.68 9.56 17.65
CA GLU A 444 -5.62 8.59 17.87
C GLU A 444 -4.50 8.69 16.83
N VAL A 445 -4.85 8.83 15.55
CA VAL A 445 -3.86 9.02 14.48
C VAL A 445 -3.18 10.38 14.63
N SER A 446 -3.92 11.43 14.98
CA SER A 446 -3.35 12.75 15.27
C SER A 446 -2.35 12.70 16.43
N ARG A 447 -2.68 11.97 17.50
CA ARG A 447 -1.78 11.73 18.64
C ARG A 447 -0.49 11.04 18.19
N ARG A 448 -0.59 9.97 17.38
CA ARG A 448 0.59 9.29 16.83
C ARG A 448 1.47 10.29 16.10
N PHE A 449 0.91 11.04 15.14
CA PHE A 449 1.61 12.08 14.37
C PHE A 449 2.30 13.12 15.25
N ALA A 450 1.62 13.60 16.30
CA ALA A 450 2.19 14.52 17.27
C ALA A 450 3.37 13.91 18.06
N GLU A 451 3.26 12.69 18.57
CA GLU A 451 4.31 12.03 19.36
C GLU A 451 5.63 11.88 18.59
N HIS A 452 5.55 11.64 17.29
CA HIS A 452 6.76 11.57 16.45
C HIS A 452 7.39 12.95 16.22
N ARG A 453 6.59 14.00 16.05
CA ARG A 453 7.13 15.37 15.99
C ARG A 453 7.82 15.75 17.30
N VAL A 454 7.26 15.35 18.44
CA VAL A 454 7.89 15.52 19.75
C VAL A 454 9.19 14.73 19.85
N PHE A 455 9.24 13.51 19.35
CA PHE A 455 10.47 12.72 19.30
C PHE A 455 11.56 13.39 18.45
N MET A 456 11.21 13.92 17.28
CA MET A 456 12.16 14.67 16.43
C MET A 456 12.67 15.94 17.11
N TRP A 457 11.77 16.66 17.79
CA TRP A 457 12.17 17.80 18.60
C TRP A 457 13.15 17.36 19.69
N ALA A 458 12.83 16.30 20.41
CA ALA A 458 13.66 15.77 21.49
C ALA A 458 15.02 15.29 20.99
N SER A 459 15.12 14.66 19.82
CA SER A 459 16.40 14.23 19.25
C SER A 459 17.31 15.42 18.92
N LEU A 460 16.77 16.47 18.29
CA LEU A 460 17.52 17.68 17.96
C LEU A 460 17.97 18.43 19.23
N VAL A 461 17.11 18.47 20.25
CA VAL A 461 17.44 19.07 21.55
C VAL A 461 18.46 18.24 22.32
N ALA A 462 18.36 16.91 22.26
CA ALA A 462 19.29 16.01 22.94
C ALA A 462 20.72 16.21 22.43
N GLU A 463 20.95 16.42 21.14
CA GLU A 463 22.29 16.72 20.61
C GLU A 463 22.87 18.01 21.20
N ARG A 464 22.08 19.08 21.29
CA ARG A 464 22.51 20.35 21.91
C ARG A 464 22.82 20.17 23.39
N VAL A 465 21.99 19.41 24.12
CA VAL A 465 22.21 19.11 25.53
C VAL A 465 23.47 18.26 25.73
N LEU A 466 23.68 17.24 24.89
CA LEU A 466 24.88 16.39 24.91
C LEU A 466 26.14 17.21 24.64
N GLN A 467 26.08 18.20 23.75
CA GLN A 467 27.19 19.12 23.50
C GLN A 467 27.54 19.94 24.75
N LEU A 468 26.56 20.56 25.40
CA LEU A 468 26.78 21.32 26.65
C LEU A 468 27.38 20.44 27.75
N ILE A 469 26.93 19.18 27.86
CA ILE A 469 27.50 18.22 28.81
C ILE A 469 28.97 17.92 28.48
N ARG A 470 29.31 17.73 27.20
CA ARG A 470 30.70 17.48 26.76
C ARG A 470 31.60 18.69 27.01
N GLU A 471 31.06 19.90 26.92
CA GLU A 471 31.75 21.16 27.23
C GLU A 471 31.90 21.40 28.75
N GLY A 472 31.32 20.53 29.60
CA GLY A 472 31.43 20.63 31.05
C GLY A 472 30.52 21.68 31.67
N GLU A 473 29.47 22.11 30.98
CA GLU A 473 28.55 23.14 31.46
C GLU A 473 27.71 22.67 32.67
N SER A 474 27.36 23.62 33.55
CA SER A 474 26.60 23.33 34.77
C SER A 474 25.15 22.91 34.48
N ARG A 475 24.55 22.12 35.36
CA ARG A 475 23.13 21.72 35.28
C ARG A 475 22.18 22.91 35.12
N ALA A 476 22.42 24.01 35.85
CA ALA A 476 21.60 25.21 35.75
C ALA A 476 21.69 25.88 34.37
N ARG A 477 22.87 25.82 33.72
CA ARG A 477 23.07 26.31 32.35
C ARG A 477 22.33 25.44 31.34
N ILE A 478 22.43 24.12 31.48
CA ILE A 478 21.70 23.15 30.63
C ILE A 478 20.18 23.35 30.76
N GLU A 479 19.66 23.48 31.97
CA GLU A 479 18.22 23.74 32.19
C GLU A 479 17.76 25.08 31.61
N LYS A 480 18.63 26.11 31.65
CA LYS A 480 18.35 27.40 31.04
C LYS A 480 18.31 27.31 29.52
N GLU A 481 19.23 26.56 28.90
CA GLU A 481 19.24 26.33 27.46
C GLU A 481 18.01 25.53 27.01
N ILE A 482 17.65 24.44 27.72
CA ILE A 482 16.42 23.68 27.40
C ILE A 482 15.17 24.58 27.43
N LYS A 483 15.07 25.48 28.41
CA LYS A 483 13.94 26.43 28.52
C LYS A 483 13.94 27.51 27.45
N ARG A 484 15.10 27.81 26.85
CA ARG A 484 15.24 28.80 25.77
C ARG A 484 14.81 28.22 24.42
N ILE A 485 15.01 26.92 24.22
CA ILE A 485 14.72 26.26 22.95
C ILE A 485 13.22 26.39 22.60
N PRO A 486 12.86 26.77 21.36
CA PRO A 486 11.49 26.90 20.92
C PRO A 486 10.72 25.59 21.12
N PRO A 487 9.49 25.62 21.66
CA PRO A 487 8.75 24.41 22.00
C PRO A 487 8.16 23.68 20.79
N THR A 488 8.16 24.32 19.62
CA THR A 488 7.67 23.75 18.36
C THR A 488 8.85 23.33 17.49
N LEU A 489 8.64 22.28 16.69
CA LEU A 489 9.65 21.79 15.75
C LEU A 489 9.93 22.85 14.66
N GLU A 490 8.89 23.56 14.23
CA GLU A 490 8.97 24.67 13.27
C GLU A 490 9.76 25.86 13.84
N GLY A 491 9.55 26.19 15.12
CA GLY A 491 10.32 27.20 15.83
C GLY A 491 11.79 26.79 15.98
N LEU A 492 12.04 25.51 16.27
CA LEU A 492 13.38 24.95 16.38
C LEU A 492 14.12 25.00 15.04
N TYR A 493 13.48 24.63 13.92
CA TYR A 493 14.09 24.77 12.59
C TYR A 493 14.39 26.23 12.25
N SER A 494 13.45 27.14 12.55
CA SER A 494 13.66 28.57 12.33
C SER A 494 14.88 29.08 13.11
N GLU A 495 15.03 28.68 14.38
CA GLU A 495 16.19 29.04 15.18
C GLU A 495 17.49 28.42 14.65
N ILE A 496 17.48 27.16 14.22
CA ILE A 496 18.66 26.49 13.66
C ILE A 496 19.13 27.22 12.39
N ILE A 497 18.21 27.53 11.47
CA ILE A 497 18.54 28.19 10.20
C ILE A 497 18.98 29.64 10.45
N GLN A 498 18.26 30.39 11.29
CA GLN A 498 18.62 31.79 11.62
C GLN A 498 19.91 31.89 12.44
N GLY A 499 20.20 30.89 13.26
CA GLY A 499 21.42 30.79 14.07
C GLY A 499 22.63 30.22 13.33
N ALA A 500 22.47 29.83 12.07
CA ALA A 500 23.57 29.33 11.25
C ALA A 500 24.63 30.44 11.05
N LYS A 501 25.89 30.04 10.86
CA LYS A 501 26.99 30.99 10.57
C LYS A 501 26.74 31.75 9.25
N ASP A 502 26.02 31.12 8.33
CA ASP A 502 25.63 31.66 7.03
C ASP A 502 24.17 31.25 6.73
N PRO A 503 23.18 32.00 7.26
CA PRO A 503 21.76 31.66 7.11
C PRO A 503 21.29 31.63 5.66
N THR A 504 21.84 32.50 4.80
CA THR A 504 21.46 32.58 3.39
C THR A 504 21.91 31.33 2.64
N SER A 505 23.16 30.92 2.78
CA SER A 505 23.65 29.68 2.15
C SER A 505 23.03 28.44 2.79
N THR A 506 22.76 28.44 4.09
CA THR A 506 22.03 27.34 4.74
C THR A 506 20.60 27.23 4.20
N LEU A 507 19.88 28.35 4.05
CA LEU A 507 18.53 28.35 3.48
C LEU A 507 18.54 27.89 2.02
N ARG A 508 19.46 28.40 1.20
CA ARG A 508 19.63 27.97 -0.20
C ARG A 508 19.96 26.48 -0.31
N LEU A 509 20.82 25.97 0.57
CA LEU A 509 21.08 24.53 0.65
C LEU A 509 19.80 23.76 1.01
N MET A 510 19.04 24.22 2.01
CA MET A 510 17.78 23.60 2.40
C MET A 510 16.77 23.63 1.26
N GLU A 511 16.68 24.71 0.48
CA GLU A 511 15.80 24.79 -0.69
C GLU A 511 16.17 23.75 -1.74
N TRP A 512 17.45 23.62 -2.08
CA TRP A 512 17.89 22.59 -3.03
C TRP A 512 17.60 21.18 -2.55
N ILE A 513 17.83 20.89 -1.27
CA ILE A 513 17.54 19.56 -0.74
C ILE A 513 16.02 19.35 -0.64
N CYS A 514 15.26 20.32 -0.14
CA CYS A 514 13.80 20.25 0.07
C CYS A 514 12.97 20.29 -1.21
N PHE A 515 13.46 20.85 -2.33
CA PHE A 515 12.67 20.99 -3.55
C PHE A 515 13.20 20.14 -4.71
N SER A 516 14.26 19.36 -4.50
CA SER A 516 14.76 18.40 -5.48
C SER A 516 13.81 17.23 -5.69
N LEU A 517 13.63 16.80 -6.94
CA LEU A 517 12.79 15.64 -7.31
C LEU A 517 13.41 14.29 -6.93
N ARG A 518 14.71 14.26 -6.64
CA ARG A 518 15.48 13.10 -6.20
C ARG A 518 16.62 13.57 -5.30
N PRO A 519 17.16 12.69 -4.43
CA PRO A 519 18.39 13.00 -3.70
C PRO A 519 19.50 13.48 -4.64
N LEU A 520 20.13 14.60 -4.28
CA LEU A 520 21.24 15.19 -5.01
C LEU A 520 22.56 14.60 -4.51
N THR A 521 23.50 14.36 -5.42
CA THR A 521 24.86 13.98 -5.03
C THR A 521 25.60 15.20 -4.44
N PRO A 522 26.66 14.99 -3.64
CA PRO A 522 27.53 16.08 -3.21
C PRO A 522 28.01 16.92 -4.40
N ASP A 523 28.33 16.29 -5.53
CA ASP A 523 28.78 16.99 -6.73
C ASP A 523 27.70 17.87 -7.36
N GLU A 524 26.46 17.37 -7.43
CA GLU A 524 25.32 18.15 -7.92
C GLU A 524 25.03 19.35 -7.03
N LEU A 525 25.13 19.17 -5.70
CA LEU A 525 24.90 20.25 -4.74
C LEU A 525 25.95 21.36 -4.83
N ARG A 526 27.22 21.03 -5.13
CA ARG A 526 28.28 22.04 -5.32
C ARG A 526 27.91 23.03 -6.42
N TRP A 527 27.39 22.52 -7.54
CA TRP A 527 26.93 23.33 -8.66
C TRP A 527 25.61 24.05 -8.35
N ALA A 528 24.65 23.35 -7.73
CA ALA A 528 23.36 23.95 -7.37
C ALA A 528 23.52 25.16 -6.45
N MET A 529 24.47 25.09 -5.50
CA MET A 529 24.77 26.19 -4.58
C MET A 529 25.34 27.44 -5.28
N ALA A 530 26.07 27.27 -6.39
CA ALA A 530 26.69 28.36 -7.16
C ALA A 530 25.75 28.96 -8.23
N VAL A 531 24.90 28.14 -8.87
CA VAL A 531 24.06 28.55 -10.02
C VAL A 531 22.65 28.98 -9.59
N GLY A 532 22.53 29.64 -8.44
CA GLY A 532 21.24 30.07 -7.89
C GLY A 532 20.48 31.10 -8.77
N PRO A 533 19.20 31.40 -8.46
CA PRO A 533 18.40 32.38 -9.22
C PRO A 533 18.96 33.81 -9.21
N ASP A 534 19.82 34.13 -8.23
CA ASP A 534 20.53 35.42 -8.12
C ASP A 534 21.95 35.38 -8.72
N CYS A 535 22.31 34.31 -9.44
CA CYS A 535 23.64 34.16 -10.03
C CYS A 535 23.92 35.27 -11.04
N THR A 536 24.98 36.04 -10.81
CA THR A 536 25.46 37.10 -11.71
C THR A 536 26.48 36.61 -12.72
N GLU A 537 26.96 35.39 -12.55
CA GLU A 537 28.02 34.80 -13.37
C GLU A 537 27.47 34.33 -14.72
N SER A 538 28.23 34.58 -15.77
CA SER A 538 27.82 34.36 -17.15
C SER A 538 28.33 33.04 -17.74
N SER A 539 29.17 32.31 -16.99
CA SER A 539 29.74 31.03 -17.39
C SER A 539 29.96 30.06 -16.20
N LEU A 540 30.09 28.77 -16.50
CA LEU A 540 30.39 27.76 -15.48
C LEU A 540 31.78 27.94 -14.85
N ASP A 541 32.75 28.48 -15.61
CA ASP A 541 34.09 28.77 -15.12
C ASP A 541 34.06 29.92 -14.10
N GLU A 542 33.23 30.93 -14.33
CA GLU A 542 32.97 32.03 -13.38
C GLU A 542 32.23 31.52 -12.13
N CYS A 543 31.27 30.61 -12.29
CA CYS A 543 30.61 29.94 -11.17
C CYS A 543 31.60 29.13 -10.32
N GLU A 544 32.49 28.34 -10.93
CA GLU A 544 33.50 27.55 -10.23
C GLU A 544 34.51 28.42 -9.48
N ALA A 545 34.80 29.61 -10.00
CA ALA A 545 35.65 30.60 -9.36
C ALA A 545 34.94 31.43 -8.27
N SER A 546 33.62 31.30 -8.12
CA SER A 546 32.83 32.07 -7.15
C SER A 546 33.02 31.58 -5.71
N ASP A 547 32.82 32.48 -4.74
CA ASP A 547 32.86 32.16 -3.31
C ASP A 547 31.73 31.20 -2.87
N ASP A 548 30.67 31.10 -3.67
CA ASP A 548 29.51 30.22 -3.45
C ASP A 548 29.79 28.78 -3.92
N PHE A 549 30.80 28.56 -4.77
CA PHE A 549 31.15 27.23 -5.24
C PHE A 549 31.92 26.43 -4.19
N ILE A 550 31.41 25.24 -3.92
CA ILE A 550 32.01 24.35 -2.93
C ILE A 550 33.07 23.50 -3.62
N ALA A 551 34.34 23.62 -3.21
CA ALA A 551 35.42 22.79 -3.76
C ALA A 551 35.23 21.28 -3.48
N SER A 552 35.66 20.44 -4.43
CA SER A 552 35.46 18.97 -4.42
C SER A 552 35.96 18.30 -3.15
N ASP A 553 37.18 18.64 -2.72
CA ASP A 553 37.86 18.07 -1.56
C ASP A 553 37.21 18.46 -0.23
N LYS A 554 36.33 19.48 -0.25
CA LYS A 554 35.65 20.03 0.94
C LYS A 554 34.14 19.91 0.89
N ALA A 555 33.58 19.32 -0.18
CA ALA A 555 32.15 19.24 -0.42
C ALA A 555 31.38 18.67 0.78
N ASP A 556 31.77 17.49 1.22
CA ASP A 556 31.12 16.80 2.34
C ASP A 556 31.15 17.62 3.63
N THR A 557 32.28 18.28 3.89
CA THR A 557 32.48 19.06 5.12
C THR A 557 31.66 20.34 5.08
N ARG A 558 31.68 21.05 3.95
CA ARG A 558 30.94 22.30 3.76
C ARG A 558 29.43 22.06 3.78
N ILE A 559 28.94 21.00 3.13
CA ILE A 559 27.53 20.60 3.15
C ILE A 559 27.09 20.27 4.58
N LYS A 560 27.86 19.46 5.33
CA LYS A 560 27.53 19.14 6.73
C LYS A 560 27.46 20.38 7.63
N VAL A 561 28.39 21.32 7.44
CA VAL A 561 28.41 22.58 8.20
C VAL A 561 27.19 23.44 7.86
N LEU A 562 26.89 23.63 6.58
CA LEU A 562 25.73 24.42 6.13
C LEU A 562 24.41 23.75 6.54
N ALA A 563 24.36 22.42 6.56
CA ALA A 563 23.19 21.66 6.94
C ALA A 563 22.81 21.78 8.42
N CYS A 564 23.73 22.23 9.28
CA CYS A 564 23.48 22.43 10.72
C CYS A 564 22.88 21.19 11.43
N GLY A 565 23.27 19.98 11.02
CA GLY A 565 22.74 18.72 11.55
C GLY A 565 21.34 18.34 11.04
N LEU A 566 20.74 19.13 10.15
CA LEU A 566 19.43 18.83 9.54
C LEU A 566 19.54 17.83 8.37
N ALA A 567 20.71 17.74 7.71
CA ALA A 567 20.96 16.82 6.60
C ALA A 567 22.26 16.02 6.78
N GLU A 568 22.31 14.80 6.22
CA GLU A 568 23.48 13.91 6.20
C GLU A 568 23.85 13.49 4.77
N ILE A 569 25.03 12.91 4.61
CA ILE A 569 25.48 12.31 3.35
C ILE A 569 25.49 10.81 3.57
N SER A 570 24.68 10.08 2.79
CA SER A 570 24.46 8.65 2.98
C SER A 570 24.75 7.88 1.70
N ILE A 571 25.48 6.76 1.83
CA ILE A 571 25.76 5.86 0.72
C ILE A 571 24.60 4.85 0.65
N ARG A 572 23.68 5.03 -0.30
CA ARG A 572 22.61 4.06 -0.54
C ARG A 572 23.14 2.87 -1.35
N TRP A 573 23.02 1.66 -0.79
CA TRP A 573 23.17 0.42 -1.55
C TRP A 573 21.89 0.15 -2.36
N THR A 574 21.86 0.56 -3.62
CA THR A 574 20.82 0.10 -4.56
C THR A 574 21.16 -1.30 -5.05
N MET A 575 20.54 -2.33 -4.47
CA MET A 575 20.51 -3.67 -5.09
C MET A 575 19.43 -3.73 -6.17
N LEU A 576 19.80 -3.45 -7.41
CA LEU A 576 19.21 -4.00 -8.64
C LEU A 576 20.37 -4.19 -9.65
N PRO A 577 20.42 -5.32 -10.38
CA PRO A 577 21.61 -5.72 -11.12
C PRO A 577 21.64 -5.07 -12.50
N LEU A 578 22.88 -4.82 -12.95
CA LEU A 578 23.34 -4.39 -14.28
C LEU A 578 23.57 -2.88 -14.43
N TYR A 579 24.86 -2.55 -14.59
CA TYR A 579 25.52 -1.24 -14.63
C TYR A 579 25.84 -0.61 -13.27
N THR A 580 27.04 -0.93 -12.80
CA THR A 580 27.75 -0.33 -11.68
C THR A 580 28.10 1.14 -11.96
N ALA A 581 27.59 2.04 -11.13
CA ALA A 581 28.32 3.23 -10.70
C ALA A 581 27.82 3.61 -9.30
N ASP A 582 28.75 3.57 -8.33
CA ASP A 582 28.51 3.97 -6.95
C ASP A 582 28.36 5.49 -6.88
N PHE A 583 27.23 6.00 -6.39
CA PHE A 583 27.05 7.45 -6.19
C PHE A 583 26.60 7.74 -4.75
N PRO A 584 27.41 8.48 -3.95
CA PRO A 584 26.97 9.02 -2.67
C PRO A 584 25.88 10.09 -2.91
N GLY A 585 24.81 10.04 -2.13
CA GLY A 585 23.72 11.02 -2.16
C GLY A 585 23.59 11.74 -0.82
N VAL A 586 23.24 13.03 -0.86
CA VAL A 586 22.87 13.78 0.36
C VAL A 586 21.41 13.51 0.67
N VAL A 587 21.15 13.04 1.88
CA VAL A 587 19.83 12.61 2.35
C VAL A 587 19.58 13.26 3.71
N PHE A 588 18.37 13.71 3.99
CA PHE A 588 18.06 14.31 5.29
C PHE A 588 18.34 13.35 6.45
N ALA A 589 19.07 13.83 7.48
CA ALA A 589 19.29 13.08 8.71
C ALA A 589 18.06 13.14 9.63
N THR A 590 17.25 14.21 9.52
CA THR A 590 16.15 14.47 10.45
C THR A 590 14.85 15.00 9.82
N LEU A 591 14.70 15.05 8.50
CA LEU A 591 13.49 15.58 7.84
C LEU A 591 13.22 15.02 6.44
N GLY A 592 12.39 13.98 6.30
CA GLY A 592 11.73 13.66 5.03
C GLY A 592 10.54 14.58 4.68
N TRP A 593 10.27 15.64 5.46
CA TRP A 593 8.89 16.12 5.67
C TRP A 593 8.54 17.54 5.20
N LEU A 594 9.47 18.37 4.70
CA LEU A 594 9.12 19.75 4.32
C LEU A 594 8.57 19.92 2.89
N TYR A 595 8.62 18.88 2.04
CA TYR A 595 8.16 18.94 0.64
C TYR A 595 6.65 19.24 0.49
N ASP A 596 5.82 18.87 1.48
CA ASP A 596 4.34 18.90 1.35
C ASP A 596 3.63 20.07 2.07
N LEU A 597 4.33 20.90 2.86
CA LEU A 597 3.69 21.98 3.63
C LEU A 597 3.66 23.33 2.90
N THR A 598 4.49 23.54 1.88
CA THR A 598 4.62 24.85 1.19
C THR A 598 3.81 24.95 -0.10
N THR A 599 3.31 23.85 -0.66
CA THR A 599 2.56 23.85 -1.94
C THR A 599 1.04 23.99 -1.83
N ASN A 600 0.46 24.09 -0.62
CA ASN A 600 -1.00 24.17 -0.44
C ASN A 600 -1.50 25.36 0.42
N HIS A 601 -0.68 26.38 0.71
CA HIS A 601 -1.15 27.57 1.45
C HIS A 601 -0.73 28.94 0.88
N PHE A 602 -0.28 29.01 -0.36
CA PHE A 602 -0.31 30.25 -1.14
C PHE A 602 -0.86 29.97 -2.54
N THR A 603 -2.18 29.83 -2.63
CA THR A 603 -3.05 30.36 -3.70
C THR A 603 -4.50 30.19 -3.30
#